data_AF-A0A0D0DJU6-F1
#
_entry.id   AF-A0A0D0DJU6-F1
#
_cell.length_a   1.000
_cell.length_b   1.000
_cell.length_c   1.000
_cell.angle_alpha   90.00
_cell.angle_beta   90.00
_cell.angle_gamma   90.00
#
_symmetry.space_group_name_H-M   'P 1'
#
loop_
_entity.id
_entity.type
_entity.pdbx_description
1 polymer ?
#
loop_
_entity_poly.entity_id
_entity_poly.type
_entity_poly.pdbx_seq_one_letter_code
_entity_poly.pdbx_strand_id
1 'polypeptide(L)'
;MDIEELLNPAKERQDLFEATDQDICNAVMEAKVAQENTAAAGGSNELDNSDESVKPPHTHKEALQAALILEEYISELDGPFAQKLEPLLGSFGKQTRFIDSDMQRLKDPNFTSCFESK
;
A
#
# COMPACT_ATOMS: atom_id res chain seq x y z
N MET A 1 -13.01 42.67 7.98
CA MET A 1 -12.57 41.28 7.80
C MET A 1 -12.26 41.17 6.33
N ASP A 2 -10.96 41.18 6.02
CA ASP A 2 -10.48 41.26 4.64
C ASP A 2 -10.43 39.85 4.03
N ILE A 3 -10.78 39.73 2.76
CA ILE A 3 -10.88 38.43 2.07
C ILE A 3 -9.48 37.84 1.88
N GLU A 4 -8.47 38.70 1.76
CA GLU A 4 -7.05 38.32 1.67
C GLU A 4 -6.53 37.64 2.96
N GLU A 5 -7.08 37.97 4.14
CA GLU A 5 -6.72 37.33 5.41
C GLU A 5 -7.33 35.92 5.57
N LEU A 6 -8.43 35.62 4.86
CA LEU A 6 -9.10 34.32 4.86
C LEU A 6 -8.42 33.29 3.95
N LEU A 7 -7.78 33.75 2.87
CA LEU A 7 -7.15 32.89 1.87
C LEU A 7 -5.69 32.55 2.18
N ASN A 8 -5.09 33.20 3.18
CA ASN A 8 -3.72 32.90 3.60
C ASN A 8 -3.49 33.34 5.05
N PRO A 9 -4.01 32.61 6.06
CA PRO A 9 -3.68 32.93 7.44
C PRO A 9 -2.17 32.78 7.61
N ALA A 10 -1.47 33.90 7.85
CA ALA A 10 -0.02 33.92 8.12
C ALA A 10 0.39 32.96 9.27
N LYS A 11 -0.59 32.54 10.06
CA LYS A 11 -0.50 31.61 11.17
C LYS A 11 -0.32 30.13 10.75
N GLU A 12 -0.71 29.72 9.55
CA GLU A 12 -0.54 28.33 9.08
C GLU A 12 0.91 27.99 8.68
N ARG A 13 1.79 28.98 8.54
CA ARG A 13 3.21 28.74 8.21
C ARG A 13 4.09 28.39 9.41
N GLN A 14 3.54 28.31 10.61
CA GLN A 14 4.31 28.08 11.84
C GLN A 14 4.29 26.63 12.34
N ASP A 15 3.40 25.77 11.85
CA ASP A 15 3.32 24.36 12.26
C ASP A 15 3.83 23.39 11.18
N LEU A 16 4.68 23.87 10.25
CA LEU A 16 5.48 22.95 9.45
C LEU A 16 6.62 22.44 10.34
N PHE A 17 6.32 21.40 11.11
CA PHE A 17 7.34 20.67 11.85
C PHE A 17 8.38 20.19 10.84
N GLU A 18 9.57 20.79 10.87
CA GLU A 18 10.69 20.51 9.98
C GLU A 18 11.34 19.18 10.39
N ALA A 19 10.54 18.10 10.41
CA ALA A 19 11.06 16.76 10.58
C ALA A 19 11.92 16.43 9.36
N THR A 20 13.21 16.21 9.61
CA THR A 20 14.10 15.72 8.57
C THR A 20 13.81 14.24 8.36
N ASP A 21 14.06 13.72 7.15
CA ASP A 21 13.96 12.28 6.87
C ASP A 21 14.75 11.42 7.88
N GLN A 22 15.84 11.97 8.43
CA GLN A 22 16.62 11.35 9.51
C GLN A 22 15.83 11.20 10.82
N ASP A 23 15.02 12.19 11.19
CA ASP A 23 14.21 12.15 12.42
C ASP A 23 13.12 11.08 12.31
N ILE A 24 12.55 10.93 11.11
CA ILE A 24 11.59 9.85 10.79
C ILE A 24 12.28 8.49 10.90
N CYS A 25 13.48 8.34 10.34
CA CYS A 25 14.24 7.09 10.43
C CYS A 25 14.61 6.72 11.86
N ASN A 26 15.02 7.69 12.68
CA ASN A 26 15.34 7.47 14.09
C ASN A 26 14.10 6.98 14.86
N ALA A 27 12.95 7.63 14.67
CA ALA A 27 11.70 7.24 15.34
C ALA A 27 11.26 5.82 14.96
N VAL A 28 11.40 5.42 13.70
CA VAL A 28 11.08 4.07 13.22
C VAL A 28 12.02 3.02 13.82
N MET A 29 13.32 3.31 13.89
CA MET A 29 14.30 2.41 14.49
C MET A 29 14.09 2.24 16.00
N GLU A 30 13.79 3.32 16.72
CA GLU A 30 13.49 3.28 18.15
C GLU A 30 12.22 2.47 18.44
N ALA A 31 11.15 2.65 17.66
CA ALA A 31 9.91 1.88 17.80
C ALA A 31 10.13 0.38 17.56
N LYS A 32 10.95 0.02 16.56
CA LYS A 32 11.31 -1.36 16.26
C LYS A 32 12.07 -2.02 17.43
N VAL A 33 13.08 -1.32 17.97
CA VAL A 33 13.85 -1.82 19.12
C VAL A 33 12.96 -2.02 20.34
N ALA A 34 12.01 -1.10 20.60
CA ALA A 34 11.05 -1.25 21.67
C ALA A 34 10.14 -2.48 21.48
N GLN A 35 9.66 -2.72 20.26
CA GLN A 35 8.82 -3.89 19.94
C GLN A 35 9.57 -5.22 20.12
N GLU A 36 10.82 -5.31 19.65
CA GLU A 36 11.64 -6.53 19.79
C GLU A 36 11.95 -6.83 21.27
N ASN A 37 12.21 -5.79 22.07
CA ASN A 37 12.42 -5.93 23.51
C ASN A 37 11.17 -6.43 24.25
N THR A 38 9.96 -6.11 23.76
CA THR A 38 8.70 -6.62 24.33
C THR A 38 8.38 -8.05 23.91
N ALA A 39 8.76 -8.46 22.68
CA ALA A 39 8.57 -9.83 22.19
C ALA A 39 9.47 -10.85 22.93
N ALA A 40 10.63 -10.42 23.42
CA ALA A 40 11.50 -11.25 24.25
C ALA A 40 10.95 -11.51 25.67
N ALA A 41 9.93 -10.77 26.12
CA ALA A 41 9.46 -10.76 27.51
C ALA A 41 8.22 -11.62 27.80
N GLY A 42 7.57 -12.25 26.82
CA GLY A 42 6.54 -13.25 27.12
C GLY A 42 5.40 -13.36 26.09
N GLY A 43 5.28 -14.54 25.50
CA GLY A 43 4.13 -14.94 24.69
C GLY A 43 4.34 -16.35 24.17
N SER A 44 3.85 -17.33 24.94
CA SER A 44 3.90 -18.75 24.58
C SER A 44 3.20 -18.97 23.24
N ASN A 45 3.97 -19.45 22.27
CA ASN A 45 3.57 -19.67 20.89
C ASN A 45 2.83 -21.02 20.81
N GLU A 46 1.51 -21.02 20.90
CA GLU A 46 0.69 -22.18 20.53
C GLU A 46 0.63 -22.24 19.00
N LEU A 47 1.58 -22.95 18.40
CA LEU A 47 1.61 -23.26 16.98
C LEU A 47 0.58 -24.36 16.69
N ASP A 48 -0.61 -23.95 16.28
CA ASP A 48 -1.57 -24.81 15.59
C ASP A 48 -0.96 -25.23 14.24
N ASN A 49 -0.34 -26.41 14.23
CA ASN A 49 0.16 -27.08 13.03
C ASN A 49 -1.01 -27.69 12.26
N SER A 50 -1.77 -26.85 11.60
CA SER A 50 -2.67 -27.30 10.53
C SER A 50 -1.93 -27.14 9.19
N ASP A 51 -1.26 -28.22 8.77
CA ASP A 51 -0.58 -28.40 7.47
C ASP A 51 -1.60 -28.50 6.32
N GLU A 52 -2.48 -27.51 6.21
CA GLU A 52 -3.25 -27.28 5.01
C GLU A 52 -2.38 -26.38 4.12
N SER A 53 -1.80 -26.96 3.07
CA SER A 53 -1.06 -26.23 2.04
C SER A 53 -2.00 -25.23 1.38
N VAL A 54 -2.12 -24.05 1.99
CA VAL A 54 -2.86 -22.92 1.45
C VAL A 54 -2.17 -22.59 0.15
N LYS A 55 -2.81 -22.93 -0.97
CA LYS A 55 -2.35 -22.54 -2.30
C LYS A 55 -2.01 -21.04 -2.25
N PRO A 56 -0.80 -20.64 -2.66
CA PRO A 56 -0.40 -19.25 -2.54
C PRO A 56 -1.45 -18.37 -3.24
N PRO A 57 -1.82 -17.24 -2.64
CA PRO A 57 -2.81 -16.35 -3.22
C PRO A 57 -2.37 -15.93 -4.63
N HIS A 58 -3.34 -15.85 -5.53
CA HIS A 58 -3.08 -15.45 -6.91
C HIS A 58 -2.35 -14.11 -6.96
N THR A 59 -1.36 -14.01 -7.84
CA THR A 59 -0.58 -12.77 -7.95
C THR A 59 -1.42 -11.66 -8.59
N HIS A 60 -1.07 -10.40 -8.32
CA HIS A 60 -1.71 -9.26 -9.00
C HIS A 60 -1.65 -9.38 -10.53
N LYS A 61 -0.58 -9.97 -11.07
CA LYS A 61 -0.43 -10.22 -12.52
C LYS A 61 -1.43 -11.27 -13.02
N GLU A 62 -1.61 -12.35 -12.28
CA GLU A 62 -2.60 -13.39 -12.61
C GLU A 62 -4.04 -12.83 -12.56
N ALA A 63 -4.35 -12.04 -11.54
CA ALA A 63 -5.66 -11.40 -11.41
C ALA A 63 -5.92 -10.40 -12.56
N LEU A 64 -4.92 -9.63 -12.96
CA LEU A 64 -5.02 -8.70 -14.09
C LEU A 64 -5.19 -9.45 -15.41
N GLN A 65 -4.45 -10.55 -15.61
CA GLN A 65 -4.61 -11.38 -16.80
C GLN A 65 -6.01 -11.99 -16.89
N ALA A 66 -6.55 -12.49 -15.78
CA ALA A 66 -7.91 -12.99 -15.72
C ALA A 66 -8.95 -11.89 -16.05
N ALA A 67 -8.75 -10.66 -15.56
CA ALA A 67 -9.62 -9.54 -15.87
C ALA A 67 -9.62 -9.20 -17.37
N LEU A 68 -8.46 -9.22 -18.04
CA LEU A 68 -8.36 -8.98 -19.48
C LEU A 68 -9.06 -10.06 -20.30
N ILE A 69 -8.93 -11.33 -19.90
CA ILE A 69 -9.62 -12.45 -20.56
C ILE A 69 -11.14 -12.28 -20.41
N LEU A 70 -11.61 -11.87 -19.22
CA LEU A 70 -13.02 -11.60 -18.99
C LEU A 70 -13.52 -10.41 -19.80
N GLU A 71 -12.72 -9.35 -19.93
CA GLU A 71 -13.03 -8.16 -20.73
C GLU A 71 -13.18 -8.52 -22.23
N GLU A 72 -12.27 -9.33 -22.76
CA GLU A 72 -12.35 -9.86 -24.13
C GLU A 72 -13.63 -10.70 -24.32
N TYR A 73 -13.92 -11.61 -23.40
CA TYR A 73 -15.11 -12.45 -23.47
C TYR A 73 -16.41 -11.63 -23.46
N ILE A 74 -16.53 -10.64 -22.58
CA ILE A 74 -17.75 -9.82 -22.49
C ILE A 74 -17.89 -8.82 -23.64
N SER A 75 -16.79 -8.46 -24.31
CA SER A 75 -16.84 -7.56 -25.48
C SER A 75 -17.62 -8.16 -26.65
N GLU A 76 -17.70 -9.50 -26.71
CA GLU A 76 -18.49 -10.24 -27.69
C GLU A 76 -19.96 -10.43 -27.26
N LEU A 77 -20.29 -10.14 -26.00
CA LEU A 77 -21.61 -10.31 -25.41
C LEU A 77 -22.39 -8.99 -25.42
N ASP A 78 -23.44 -8.91 -26.23
CA ASP A 78 -24.35 -7.77 -26.15
C ASP A 78 -25.44 -8.04 -25.11
N GLY A 79 -25.42 -7.28 -24.01
CA GLY A 79 -26.40 -7.44 -22.94
C GLY A 79 -26.20 -6.52 -21.74
N PRO A 80 -27.26 -6.33 -20.92
CA PRO A 80 -27.22 -5.41 -19.77
C PRO A 80 -26.25 -5.88 -18.68
N PHE A 81 -25.84 -7.15 -18.67
CA PHE A 81 -24.81 -7.67 -17.79
C PHE A 81 -23.41 -7.26 -18.25
N ALA A 82 -23.09 -7.43 -19.53
CA ALA A 82 -21.80 -7.05 -20.11
C ALA A 82 -21.53 -5.55 -19.95
N GLN A 83 -22.54 -4.71 -20.26
CA GLN A 83 -22.46 -3.25 -20.09
C GLN A 83 -22.19 -2.81 -18.64
N LYS A 84 -22.60 -3.62 -17.65
CA LYS A 84 -22.30 -3.35 -16.23
C LYS A 84 -20.92 -3.86 -15.84
N LEU A 85 -20.52 -5.02 -16.35
CA LEU A 85 -19.28 -5.68 -15.95
C LEU A 85 -18.04 -5.04 -16.58
N GLU A 86 -18.15 -4.54 -17.81
CA GLU A 86 -17.06 -3.87 -18.54
C GLU A 86 -16.41 -2.71 -17.76
N PRO A 87 -17.14 -1.69 -17.28
CA PRO A 87 -16.53 -0.61 -16.49
C PRO A 87 -15.93 -1.11 -15.18
N LEU A 88 -16.49 -2.17 -14.58
CA LEU A 88 -15.96 -2.77 -13.36
C LEU A 88 -14.60 -3.44 -13.62
N LEU A 89 -14.49 -4.26 -14.66
CA LEU A 89 -13.21 -4.88 -15.06
C LEU A 89 -12.16 -3.84 -15.42
N GLY A 90 -12.56 -2.78 -16.13
CA GLY A 90 -11.68 -1.65 -16.44
C GLY A 90 -11.14 -0.94 -15.19
N SER A 91 -12.00 -0.70 -14.19
CA SER A 91 -11.58 -0.10 -12.91
C SER A 91 -10.66 -1.03 -12.11
N PHE A 92 -10.99 -2.32 -12.06
CA PHE A 92 -10.20 -3.35 -11.39
C PHE A 92 -8.79 -3.46 -11.98
N GLY A 93 -8.68 -3.46 -13.31
CA GLY A 93 -7.39 -3.50 -14.01
C GLY A 93 -6.53 -2.27 -13.70
N LYS A 94 -7.11 -1.07 -13.70
CA LYS A 94 -6.40 0.17 -13.35
C LYS A 94 -5.89 0.16 -11.91
N GLN A 95 -6.74 -0.23 -10.96
CA GLN A 95 -6.38 -0.31 -9.54
C GLN A 95 -5.27 -1.35 -9.30
N THR A 96 -5.37 -2.51 -9.94
CA THR A 96 -4.36 -3.58 -9.81
C THR A 96 -3.00 -3.14 -10.35
N ARG A 97 -2.96 -2.40 -11.48
CA ARG A 97 -1.72 -1.82 -12.01
C ARG A 97 -1.14 -0.75 -11.09
N PHE A 98 -1.99 0.08 -10.47
CA PHE A 98 -1.56 1.09 -9.51
C PHE A 98 -0.87 0.47 -8.29
N ILE A 99 -1.45 -0.60 -7.74
CA ILE A 99 -0.88 -1.34 -6.60
C ILE A 99 0.48 -1.96 -6.97
N ASP A 100 0.62 -2.54 -8.15
CA ASP A 100 1.90 -3.11 -8.61
C ASP A 100 2.96 -2.00 -8.80
N SER A 101 2.58 -0.84 -9.34
CA SER A 101 3.50 0.29 -9.47
C SER A 101 3.91 0.90 -8.12
N ASP A 102 3.01 1.02 -7.16
CA ASP A 102 3.34 1.52 -5.81
C ASP A 102 4.22 0.52 -5.06
N MET A 103 3.96 -0.79 -5.19
CA MET A 103 4.85 -1.82 -4.65
C MET A 103 6.25 -1.77 -5.29
N GLN A 104 6.38 -1.38 -6.55
CA GLN A 104 7.67 -1.18 -7.20
C GLN A 104 8.35 0.13 -6.76
N ARG A 105 7.60 1.21 -6.52
CA ARG A 105 8.14 2.45 -5.93
C ARG A 105 8.60 2.26 -4.48
N LEU A 106 7.91 1.42 -3.70
CA LEU A 106 8.34 1.01 -2.36
C LEU A 106 9.63 0.17 -2.37
N LYS A 107 10.08 -0.32 -3.53
CA LYS A 107 11.40 -0.95 -3.70
C LYS A 107 12.51 0.05 -4.03
N ASP A 108 12.24 1.35 -3.98
CA ASP A 108 13.29 2.36 -4.12
C ASP A 108 14.37 2.14 -3.03
N PRO A 109 15.64 1.94 -3.42
CA PRO A 109 16.75 1.58 -2.51
C PRO A 109 17.12 2.69 -1.51
N ASN A 110 16.46 3.85 -1.60
CA ASN A 110 16.69 4.96 -0.68
C ASN A 110 16.03 4.72 0.69
N PHE A 111 14.99 3.89 0.78
CA PHE A 111 14.36 3.56 2.08
C PHE A 111 15.23 2.59 2.91
N THR A 112 16.07 1.79 2.27
CA THR A 112 16.99 0.87 2.97
C THR A 112 18.21 1.57 3.59
N SER A 113 18.50 2.82 3.21
CA SER A 113 19.67 3.57 3.72
C SER A 113 19.67 3.74 5.25
N CYS A 114 18.49 3.84 5.86
CA CYS A 114 18.33 3.94 7.31
C CYS A 114 18.63 2.63 8.05
N PHE A 115 18.68 1.49 7.34
CA PHE A 115 19.04 0.18 7.88
C PHE A 115 20.51 -0.20 7.62
N GLU A 116 21.21 0.53 6.74
CA GLU A 116 22.61 0.26 6.39
C GLU A 116 23.62 1.10 7.18
N SER A 117 23.19 2.19 7.83
CA SER A 117 24.07 3.02 8.66
C SER A 117 24.32 2.34 10.01
N LYS A 118 25.54 1.80 10.18
CA LYS A 118 26.05 1.21 11.42
C LYS A 118 27.29 1.95 11.91
#